data_AF-A0A8J7SX69-F1
#
_entry.id   AF-A0A8J7SX69-F1
#
_cell.length_a   1.000
_cell.length_b   1.000
_cell.length_c   1.000
_cell.angle_alpha   90.00
_cell.angle_beta   90.00
_cell.angle_gamma   90.00
#
_symmetry.space_group_name_H-M   'P 1'
#
loop_
_entity.id
_entity.type
_entity.pdbx_description
1 polymer ?
#
loop_
_entity_poly.entity_id
_entity_poly.type
_entity_poly.pdbx_seq_one_letter_code
_entity_poly.pdbx_strand_id
1 'polypeptide(L)'
;MARTPSPFEACLAPLVRLAVKFPDMEGQVIWWEATGWQAQEDEEAMLDAEELAFYAEGLLAEGFGLHWQALAEIEAPSIPILTRLFFCEGALPDLPAPTADWTVLAQGRHPVA
;
A
#
# COMPACT_ATOMS: atom_id res chain seq x y z
N MET A 1 3.98 25.11 17.70
CA MET A 1 5.07 24.15 17.39
C MET A 1 4.47 23.11 16.45
N ALA A 2 5.08 22.85 15.30
CA ALA A 2 4.61 21.78 14.43
C ALA A 2 4.90 20.43 15.09
N ARG A 3 3.91 19.54 15.17
CA ARG A 3 4.07 18.17 15.68
C ARG A 3 4.97 17.41 14.71
N THR A 4 6.00 16.74 15.23
CA THR A 4 6.78 15.77 14.44
C THR A 4 5.88 14.57 14.14
N PRO A 5 5.72 14.17 12.86
CA PRO A 5 4.92 13.01 12.51
C PRO A 5 5.54 11.72 13.06
N SER A 6 4.69 10.78 13.46
CA SER A 6 5.10 9.43 13.80
C SER A 6 5.72 8.70 12.60
N PRO A 7 6.48 7.61 12.79
CA PRO A 7 6.99 6.80 11.68
C PRO A 7 5.89 6.29 10.74
N PHE A 8 4.72 5.92 11.28
CA PHE A 8 3.56 5.50 10.50
C PHE A 8 3.00 6.68 9.69
N GLU A 9 2.80 7.85 10.31
CA GLU A 9 2.33 9.06 9.64
C GLU A 9 3.29 9.46 8.50
N ALA A 10 4.61 9.36 8.71
CA ALA A 10 5.59 9.65 7.69
C ALA A 10 5.55 8.66 6.52
N CYS A 11 5.36 7.37 6.79
CA CYS A 11 5.23 6.32 5.78
C CYS A 11 3.95 6.47 4.94
N LEU A 12 2.83 6.82 5.58
CA LEU A 12 1.50 6.85 4.96
C LEU A 12 1.13 8.22 4.38
N ALA A 13 1.80 9.31 4.77
CA ALA A 13 1.49 10.65 4.25
C ALA A 13 1.48 10.76 2.71
N PRO A 14 2.40 10.14 1.95
CA PRO A 14 2.32 10.14 0.49
C PRO A 14 1.07 9.40 -0.03
N LEU A 15 0.69 8.30 0.61
CA LEU A 15 -0.49 7.51 0.25
C LEU A 15 -1.78 8.31 0.48
N VAL A 16 -1.90 8.98 1.63
CA VAL A 16 -3.03 9.89 1.93
C VAL A 16 -3.17 10.98 0.87
N ARG A 17 -2.06 11.58 0.44
CA ARG A 17 -2.08 12.61 -0.61
C ARG A 17 -2.55 12.06 -1.96
N LEU A 18 -2.17 10.83 -2.28
CA LEU A 18 -2.61 10.16 -3.50
C LEU A 18 -4.11 9.87 -3.43
N ALA A 19 -4.60 9.28 -2.34
CA ALA A 19 -6.01 8.99 -2.13
C ALA A 19 -6.90 10.24 -2.25
N VAL A 20 -6.49 11.37 -1.66
CA VAL A 20 -7.22 12.65 -1.78
C VAL A 20 -7.23 13.17 -3.21
N LYS A 21 -6.15 12.96 -3.96
CA LYS A 21 -6.04 13.44 -5.35
C LYS A 21 -6.74 12.53 -6.35
N PHE A 22 -6.79 11.24 -6.07
CA PHE A 22 -7.31 10.19 -6.93
C PHE A 22 -8.29 9.32 -6.13
N PRO A 23 -9.52 9.80 -5.91
CA PRO A 23 -10.50 9.11 -5.07
C PRO A 23 -11.00 7.80 -5.69
N ASP A 24 -10.87 7.64 -7.01
CA ASP A 24 -11.27 6.43 -7.75
C ASP A 24 -10.19 5.32 -7.71
N MET A 25 -9.09 5.53 -6.97
CA MET A 25 -8.03 4.53 -6.83
C MET A 25 -8.43 3.45 -5.83
N GLU A 26 -8.36 2.19 -6.24
CA GLU A 26 -8.70 1.06 -5.38
C GLU A 26 -7.47 0.51 -4.64
N GLY A 27 -7.71 -0.21 -3.55
CA GLY A 27 -6.70 -0.87 -2.74
C GLY A 27 -6.84 -2.38 -2.74
N GLN A 28 -5.76 -3.08 -3.03
CA GLN A 28 -5.66 -4.53 -2.87
C GLN A 28 -4.75 -4.88 -1.71
N VAL A 29 -5.25 -5.66 -0.76
CA VAL A 29 -4.44 -6.22 0.33
C VAL A 29 -3.76 -7.50 -0.14
N ILE A 30 -2.48 -7.63 0.19
CA ILE A 30 -1.63 -8.76 -0.18
C ILE A 30 -0.90 -9.23 1.07
N TRP A 31 -1.05 -10.50 1.41
CA TRP A 31 -0.50 -11.10 2.62
C TRP A 31 0.73 -11.93 2.31
N TRP A 32 1.72 -11.85 3.19
CA TRP A 32 2.85 -12.78 3.18
C TRP A 32 2.42 -14.10 3.83
N GLU A 33 2.34 -15.14 3.02
CA GLU A 33 1.99 -16.50 3.45
C GLU A 33 3.17 -17.46 3.25
N ALA A 34 3.03 -18.70 3.73
CA ALA A 34 4.06 -19.72 3.61
C ALA A 34 4.52 -20.00 2.16
N THR A 35 3.65 -19.77 1.17
CA THR A 35 3.92 -19.95 -0.26
C THR A 35 4.33 -18.67 -0.98
N GLY A 36 4.42 -17.54 -0.27
CA GLY A 36 4.78 -16.23 -0.80
C GLY A 36 3.64 -15.20 -0.69
N TRP A 37 3.75 -14.12 -1.44
CA TRP A 37 2.73 -13.06 -1.49
C TRP A 37 1.43 -13.57 -2.11
N GLN A 38 0.32 -13.46 -1.37
CA GLN A 38 -1.02 -13.85 -1.81
C GLN A 38 -1.93 -12.62 -1.78
N ALA A 39 -2.48 -12.25 -2.93
CA ALA A 39 -3.48 -11.19 -3.00
C ALA A 39 -4.83 -11.72 -2.50
N GLN A 40 -5.64 -10.85 -1.89
CA GLN A 40 -7.05 -11.16 -1.69
C GLN A 40 -7.73 -11.47 -3.03
N GLU A 41 -8.59 -12.48 -3.05
CA GLU A 41 -9.29 -12.95 -4.25
C GLU A 41 -10.63 -12.23 -4.49
N ASP A 42 -11.16 -11.57 -3.46
CA ASP A 42 -12.48 -10.95 -3.48
C ASP A 42 -12.40 -9.48 -3.91
N GLU A 43 -13.08 -9.17 -5.01
CA GLU A 43 -13.21 -7.81 -5.56
C GLU A 43 -14.09 -6.93 -4.65
N GLU A 44 -15.06 -7.50 -3.94
CA GLU A 44 -15.89 -6.78 -2.96
C GLU A 44 -15.11 -6.43 -1.68
N ALA A 45 -13.95 -7.05 -1.46
CA ALA A 45 -13.06 -6.76 -0.33
C ALA A 45 -12.02 -5.68 -0.66
N MET A 46 -12.01 -5.14 -1.88
CA MET A 46 -11.09 -4.06 -2.26
C MET A 46 -11.37 -2.82 -1.42
N LEU A 47 -10.32 -2.08 -1.09
CA LEU A 47 -10.42 -0.88 -0.27
C LEU A 47 -10.65 0.33 -1.16
N ASP A 48 -11.52 1.24 -0.73
CA ASP A 48 -11.63 2.55 -1.36
C ASP A 48 -10.39 3.41 -1.05
N ALA A 49 -10.11 4.41 -1.89
CA ALA A 49 -8.96 5.30 -1.73
C ALA A 49 -8.87 5.90 -0.31
N GLU A 50 -10.02 6.30 0.25
CA GLU A 50 -10.09 6.92 1.58
C GLU A 50 -9.77 5.96 2.74
N GLU A 51 -9.91 4.66 2.53
CA GLU A 51 -9.70 3.63 3.55
C GLU A 51 -8.24 3.17 3.65
N LEU A 52 -7.46 3.33 2.57
CA LEU A 52 -6.11 2.77 2.43
C LEU A 52 -5.18 3.09 3.60
N ALA A 53 -5.10 4.36 3.97
CA ALA A 53 -4.20 4.80 5.03
C ALA A 53 -4.68 4.36 6.40
N PHE A 54 -6.00 4.37 6.65
CA PHE A 54 -6.58 3.95 7.92
C PHE A 54 -6.40 2.44 8.13
N TYR A 55 -6.67 1.64 7.10
CA TYR A 55 -6.45 0.20 7.12
C TYR A 55 -4.98 -0.14 7.38
N ALA A 56 -4.06 0.50 6.65
CA ALA A 56 -2.64 0.28 6.81
C ALA A 56 -2.12 0.72 8.19
N GLU A 57 -2.58 1.85 8.72
CA GLU A 57 -2.20 2.31 10.06
C GLU A 57 -2.65 1.33 11.15
N GLY A 58 -3.85 0.75 11.02
CA GLY A 58 -4.35 -0.28 11.95
C GLY A 58 -3.40 -1.47 12.06
N LEU A 59 -3.02 -2.05 10.92
CA LEU A 59 -2.10 -3.20 10.91
C LEU A 59 -0.68 -2.83 11.36
N LEU A 60 -0.18 -1.64 11.01
CA LEU A 60 1.10 -1.15 11.53
C LEU A 60 1.07 -1.03 13.06
N ALA A 61 -0.04 -0.56 13.64
CA ALA A 61 -0.21 -0.47 15.09
C ALA A 61 -0.29 -1.85 15.77
N GLU A 62 -0.75 -2.87 15.06
CA GLU A 62 -0.73 -4.27 15.50
C GLU A 62 0.65 -4.95 15.37
N GLY A 63 1.63 -4.26 14.75
CA GLY A 63 3.01 -4.72 14.63
C GLY A 63 3.35 -5.36 13.28
N PHE A 64 2.46 -5.31 12.30
CA PHE A 64 2.76 -5.80 10.95
C PHE A 64 3.78 -4.91 10.24
N GLY A 65 4.51 -5.52 9.29
CA GLY A 65 5.34 -4.80 8.33
C GLY A 65 4.49 -4.42 7.14
N LEU A 66 4.86 -3.32 6.47
CA LEU A 66 4.16 -2.82 5.29
C LEU A 66 5.15 -2.48 4.18
N HIS A 67 4.82 -2.89 2.97
CA HIS A 67 5.27 -2.21 1.76
C HIS A 67 4.03 -1.83 0.95
N TRP A 68 3.95 -0.60 0.46
CA TRP A 68 2.84 -0.18 -0.40
C TRP A 68 3.34 0.34 -1.74
N GLN A 69 2.55 0.16 -2.79
CA GLN A 69 2.85 0.63 -4.14
C GLN A 69 1.60 1.22 -4.78
N ALA A 70 1.66 2.46 -5.24
CA ALA A 70 0.64 3.05 -6.10
C ALA A 70 1.02 2.80 -7.57
N LEU A 71 0.11 2.16 -8.29
CA LEU A 71 0.30 1.65 -9.64
C LEU A 71 -0.59 2.39 -10.63
N ALA A 72 -0.01 2.71 -11.78
CA ALA A 72 -0.71 3.21 -12.95
C ALA A 72 -0.47 2.29 -14.14
N GLU A 73 -1.41 2.21 -15.06
CA GLU A 73 -1.20 1.53 -16.33
C GLU A 73 -0.14 2.26 -17.16
N ILE A 74 0.65 1.51 -17.93
CA ILE A 74 1.67 2.08 -18.82
C ILE A 74 1.09 3.06 -19.86
N GLU A 75 -0.17 2.89 -20.26
CA GLU A 75 -0.87 3.77 -21.20
C GLU A 75 -1.30 5.10 -20.54
N ALA A 76 -1.40 5.14 -19.21
CA ALA A 76 -1.77 6.31 -18.41
C ALA A 76 -0.85 6.49 -17.18
N PRO A 77 0.47 6.67 -17.38
CA PRO A 77 1.51 6.50 -16.35
C PRO A 77 1.56 7.64 -15.32
N SER A 78 0.54 8.49 -15.23
CA SER A 78 0.43 9.57 -14.25
C SER A 78 -0.86 9.49 -13.41
N ILE A 79 -1.72 8.52 -13.69
CA ILE A 79 -3.02 8.33 -13.02
C ILE A 79 -2.94 6.98 -12.31
N PRO A 80 -2.74 6.96 -10.98
CA PRO A 80 -2.80 5.71 -10.24
C PRO A 80 -4.24 5.19 -10.24
N ILE A 81 -4.40 3.89 -10.48
CA ILE A 81 -5.70 3.22 -10.44
C ILE A 81 -5.75 2.12 -9.39
N LEU A 82 -4.59 1.63 -8.93
CA LEU A 82 -4.50 0.56 -7.94
C LEU A 82 -3.39 0.87 -6.94
N THR A 83 -3.67 0.72 -5.65
CA THR A 83 -2.67 0.61 -4.60
C THR A 83 -2.59 -0.82 -4.11
N ARG A 84 -1.39 -1.40 -4.07
CA ARG A 84 -1.14 -2.69 -3.41
C ARG A 84 -0.56 -2.45 -2.02
N LEU A 85 -1.15 -3.08 -1.01
CA LEU A 85 -0.71 -3.06 0.38
C LEU A 85 -0.20 -4.44 0.77
N PHE A 86 1.12 -4.59 0.88
CA PHE A 86 1.79 -5.84 1.20
C PHE A 86 2.09 -5.92 2.71
N PHE A 87 1.45 -6.84 3.41
CA PHE A 87 1.60 -7.03 4.86
C PHE A 87 2.29 -8.34 5.23
N CYS A 88 3.09 -8.32 6.29
CA CYS A 88 3.74 -9.51 6.83
C CYS A 88 3.89 -9.44 8.35
N GLU A 89 3.90 -10.60 9.00
CA GLU A 89 4.34 -10.77 10.37
C GLU A 89 5.83 -11.16 10.39
N GLY A 90 6.69 -10.39 11.08
CA GLY A 90 8.11 -10.72 11.25
C GLY A 90 9.09 -10.06 10.27
N ALA A 91 9.73 -10.82 9.38
CA ALA A 91 10.71 -10.23 8.46
C ALA A 91 10.01 -9.75 7.18
N LEU A 92 10.16 -8.47 6.84
CA LEU A 92 9.55 -7.89 5.63
C LEU A 92 10.28 -8.37 4.36
N PRO A 93 9.69 -9.30 3.58
CA PRO A 93 10.33 -9.86 2.39
C PRO A 93 10.47 -8.81 1.29
N ASP A 94 11.31 -9.09 0.30
CA ASP A 94 11.37 -8.28 -0.90
C ASP A 94 10.10 -8.46 -1.75
N LEU A 95 9.66 -7.37 -2.36
CA LEU A 95 8.51 -7.40 -3.25
C LEU A 95 8.86 -8.00 -4.60
N PRO A 96 7.91 -8.72 -5.24
CA PRO A 96 8.04 -9.05 -6.65
C PRO A 96 8.06 -7.76 -7.48
N ALA A 97 8.79 -7.78 -8.60
CA ALA A 97 8.71 -6.69 -9.56
C ALA A 97 7.27 -6.58 -10.11
N PRO A 98 6.75 -5.36 -10.32
CA PRO A 98 5.50 -5.17 -11.05
C PRO A 98 5.57 -5.85 -12.42
N THR A 99 4.43 -6.34 -12.92
CA THR A 99 4.38 -6.86 -14.30
C THR A 99 4.58 -5.72 -15.29
N ALA A 100 4.93 -6.05 -16.53
CA ALA A 100 5.35 -5.07 -17.55
C ALA A 100 4.29 -4.01 -17.90
N ASP A 101 3.03 -4.26 -17.54
CA ASP A 101 1.89 -3.38 -17.84
C ASP A 101 1.71 -2.26 -16.80
N TRP A 102 2.42 -2.32 -15.67
CA TRP A 102 2.29 -1.38 -14.56
C TRP A 102 3.51 -0.48 -14.39
N THR A 103 3.25 0.78 -14.07
CA THR A 103 4.22 1.76 -13.60
C THR A 103 4.00 2.06 -12.13
N VAL A 104 5.04 1.93 -11.30
CA VAL A 104 5.00 2.35 -9.88
C VAL A 104 5.22 3.86 -9.82
N LEU A 105 4.21 4.60 -9.38
CA LEU A 105 4.28 6.05 -9.23
C LEU A 105 4.84 6.49 -7.89
N ALA A 106 4.53 5.72 -6.85
CA ALA A 106 5.00 5.96 -5.51
C ALA A 106 5.02 4.64 -4.74
N GLN A 107 5.89 4.58 -3.74
CA GLN A 107 5.95 3.46 -2.82
C GLN A 107 6.46 3.93 -1.45
N GLY A 108 6.15 3.14 -0.43
CA GLY A 108 6.66 3.34 0.91
C GLY A 108 6.84 2.00 1.61
N ARG A 109 7.68 2.01 2.64
CA ARG A 109 8.06 0.82 3.39
C ARG A 109 8.13 1.16 4.87
N HIS A 110 7.50 0.35 5.70
CA HIS A 110 7.64 0.38 7.14
C HIS A 110 8.01 -1.03 7.64
N PRO A 111 9.12 -1.20 8.36
CA PRO A 111 9.51 -2.50 8.88
C PRO A 111 8.54 -2.98 9.98
N VAL A 112 8.61 -4.26 10.32
CA VAL A 112 7.96 -4.80 11.53
C VAL A 112 8.55 -4.14 12.78
N ALA A 113 7.67 -3.92 13.78
CA ALA A 113 8.02 -3.26 15.04
C ALA A 113 8.87 -4.15 15.98
#